data_AF-A0AAW2HV23-F1
#
_entry.id   AF-A0AAW2HV23-F1
#
_cell.length_a   1.000
_cell.length_b   1.000
_cell.length_c   1.000
_cell.angle_alpha   90.00
_cell.angle_beta   90.00
_cell.angle_gamma   90.00
#
_symmetry.space_group_name_H-M   'P 1'
#
loop_
_entity.id
_entity.type
_entity.pdbx_description
1 polymer ?
#
loop_
_entity_poly.entity_id
_entity_poly.type
_entity_poly.pdbx_seq_one_letter_code
_entity_poly.pdbx_strand_id
1 'polypeptide(L)' 'MEDSGKDDGTPDGPVVERKCRNCGNDKMTYSTLQLRSADEGQTVFYKCTKCK' A
#
# COMPACT_ATOMS: atom_id res chain seq x y z
N MET A 1 -6.37 -12.47 -19.45
CA MET A 1 -5.42 -11.34 -19.47
C MET A 1 -5.98 -10.42 -18.41
N GLU A 2 -5.52 -10.36 -17.17
CA GLU A 2 -4.18 -10.28 -16.55
C GLU A 2 -4.22 -11.10 -15.24
N ASP A 3 -3.18 -11.57 -14.56
CA ASP A 3 -1.73 -11.67 -14.74
C ASP A 3 -1.25 -12.70 -13.70
N SER A 4 -0.21 -13.46 -14.04
CA SER A 4 0.45 -14.41 -13.13
C SER A 4 1.48 -13.65 -12.31
N GLY A 5 1.45 -13.72 -10.97
CA GLY A 5 2.49 -13.06 -10.17
C GLY A 5 2.65 -13.62 -8.76
N LYS A 6 3.66 -14.49 -8.58
CA LYS A 6 4.32 -14.73 -7.27
C LYS A 6 4.86 -13.39 -6.73
N ASP A 7 4.89 -13.17 -5.42
CA ASP A 7 6.12 -12.63 -4.82
C ASP A 7 6.27 -12.77 -3.29
N ASP A 8 7.38 -13.41 -2.94
CA ASP A 8 8.09 -13.43 -1.68
C ASP A 8 8.53 -12.03 -1.22
N GLY A 9 7.77 -11.40 -0.31
CA GLY A 9 8.31 -10.33 0.55
C GLY A 9 8.34 -8.91 -0.03
N THR A 10 7.92 -8.70 -1.28
CA THR A 10 7.82 -7.36 -1.88
C THR A 10 6.59 -6.60 -1.35
N PRO A 11 6.67 -5.26 -1.13
CA PRO A 11 5.53 -4.45 -0.71
C PRO A 11 4.28 -4.70 -1.56
N ASP A 12 3.16 -4.98 -0.89
CA ASP A 12 1.82 -5.33 -1.42
C ASP A 12 1.15 -4.24 -2.29
N GLY A 13 1.90 -3.22 -2.70
CA GLY A 13 1.36 -2.08 -3.41
C GLY A 13 2.39 -1.00 -3.72
N PRO A 14 1.96 0.09 -4.36
CA PRO A 14 2.81 1.21 -4.70
C PRO A 14 3.42 1.86 -3.45
N VAL A 15 4.71 2.21 -3.56
CA VAL A 15 5.48 2.84 -2.49
C VAL A 15 5.51 4.35 -2.69
N VAL A 16 5.26 5.06 -1.61
CA VAL A 16 5.21 6.52 -1.47
C VAL A 16 6.29 6.98 -0.50
N GLU A 17 6.91 8.12 -0.81
CA GLU A 17 7.91 8.76 0.04
C GLU A 17 7.23 9.49 1.21
N ARG A 18 7.08 8.78 2.34
CA ARG A 18 6.47 9.31 3.56
C ARG A 18 7.24 8.83 4.78
N LYS A 19 7.62 9.76 5.65
CA LYS A 19 8.35 9.45 6.88
C LYS A 19 7.45 8.75 7.91
N CYS A 20 7.80 7.52 8.25
CA CYS A 20 7.16 6.75 9.31
C CYS A 20 7.60 7.29 10.68
N ARG A 21 6.62 7.59 11.53
CA ARG A 21 6.88 8.07 12.90
C ARG A 21 7.35 6.97 13.85
N ASN A 22 7.22 5.70 13.48
CA ASN A 22 7.56 4.56 14.32
C ASN A 22 9.02 4.09 14.11
N CYS A 23 9.43 3.85 12.85
CA CYS A 23 10.79 3.39 12.53
C CYS A 23 11.69 4.45 11.89
N GLY A 24 11.15 5.63 11.53
CA GLY A 24 11.90 6.68 10.84
C GLY A 24 12.11 6.46 9.34
N ASN A 25 11.51 5.43 8.74
CA ASN A 25 11.67 5.14 7.31
C ASN A 25 10.93 6.13 6.43
N ASP A 26 11.53 6.58 5.33
CA ASP A 26 10.92 7.52 4.39
C ASP A 26 10.09 6.83 3.30
N LYS A 27 9.92 5.51 3.35
CA LYS A 27 9.12 4.74 2.39
C LYS A 27 7.93 4.06 3.08
N MET A 28 6.74 4.26 2.54
CA MET A 28 5.50 3.60 2.97
C MET A 28 4.76 3.08 1.75
N THR A 29 4.05 1.98 1.86
CA THR A 29 3.11 1.52 0.84
C THR A 29 1.76 2.19 1.01
N TYR A 30 1.06 2.41 -0.09
CA TYR A 30 -0.37 2.71 -0.07
C TYR A 30 -1.15 1.66 -0.86
N SER A 31 -2.34 1.33 -0.37
CA SER A 31 -3.25 0.38 -1.00
C SER A 31 -4.64 1.00 -1.01
N THR A 32 -5.31 0.99 -2.15
CA THR A 32 -6.67 1.49 -2.30
C THR A 32 -7.63 0.33 -2.18
N LEU A 33 -8.52 0.36 -1.18
CA LEU A 33 -9.57 -0.63 -1.01
C LEU A 33 -10.92 0.04 -1.25
N GLN A 34 -11.63 -0.44 -2.27
CA GLN A 34 -12.96 0.01 -2.58
C GLN A 34 -13.96 -0.78 -1.74
N LEU A 35 -14.48 -0.16 -0.68
CA LEU A 35 -15.47 -0.77 0.22
C LEU A 35 -16.92 -0.49 -0.21
N ARG A 36 -17.13 0.42 -1.16
CA ARG A 36 -18.45 0.85 -1.64
C ARG A 36 -18.48 0.96 -3.16
N SER A 37 -19.67 1.03 -3.74
CA SER A 37 -19.86 1.26 -5.17
C SER A 37 -19.02 2.43 -5.66
N ALA A 38 -18.64 2.42 -6.95
CA ALA A 38 -17.69 3.35 -7.55
C ALA A 38 -17.99 4.86 -7.34
N ASP A 39 -19.20 5.20 -6.91
CA ASP A 39 -19.73 6.55 -6.74
C ASP A 39 -19.32 7.24 -5.43
N GLU A 40 -18.87 6.50 -4.40
CA GLU A 40 -18.50 7.08 -3.08
C GLU A 40 -16.98 7.22 -2.84
N GLY A 41 -16.15 6.88 -3.83
CA GLY A 41 -14.70 6.99 -3.73
C GLY A 41 -14.02 5.80 -3.04
N GLN A 42 -12.70 5.71 -3.20
CA GLN A 42 -11.88 4.60 -2.74
C GLN A 42 -11.20 4.97 -1.42
N THR A 43 -11.11 4.03 -0.47
CA THR A 43 -10.38 4.26 0.79
C THR A 43 -8.90 3.94 0.59
N VAL A 44 -8.02 4.91 0.85
CA VAL A 44 -6.57 4.72 0.76
C VAL A 44 -6.00 4.33 2.13
N PHE A 45 -5.37 3.16 2.21
CA PHE A 45 -4.67 2.67 3.40
C PHE A 45 -3.17 2.87 3.23
N TYR A 46 -2.50 3.41 4.26
CA TYR A 46 -1.05 3.56 4.28
C TYR A 46 -0.43 2.54 5.23
N LYS A 47 0.55 1.79 4.76
CA LYS A 47 1.28 0.79 5.55
C LYS A 47 2.77 1.05 5.48
N CYS A 48 3.49 0.93 6.59
CA CYS A 48 4.94 1.08 6.53
C CYS A 48 5.57 -0.18 5.92
N THR A 49 6.49 -0.02 4.98
CA THR A 49 7.19 -1.17 4.37
C THR A 49 8.21 -1.81 5.32
N LYS A 50 8.69 -1.04 6.31
CA LYS A 50 9.66 -1.47 7.33
C LYS A 50 9.02 -1.96 8.63
N CYS A 51 7.87 -1.39 9.03
CA CYS A 51 7.10 -1.90 10.15
C CYS A 51 6.12 -2.96 9.62
N LYS A 52 6.63 -4.17 9.38
CA LYS A 52 5.78 -5.36 9.32
C LYS A 52 5.51 -5.85 10.74
#